data_AF-A0A1V4MT30-F1
#
_entry.id   AF-A0A1V4MT30-F1
#
_cell.length_a   1.000
_cell.length_b   1.000
_cell.length_c   1.000
_cell.angle_alpha   90.00
_cell.angle_beta   90.00
_cell.angle_gamma   90.00
#
_symmetry.space_group_name_H-M   'P 1'
#
loop_
_entity.id
_entity.type
_entity.pdbx_description
1 polymer ?
#
loop_
_entity_poly.entity_id
_entity_poly.type
_entity_poly.pdbx_seq_one_letter_code
_entity_poly.pdbx_strand_id
1 'polypeptide(L)' 'MKGDTGTSDILQLAYGTEQLAMELYRQFSGMWEDEEFSHFWREFSEEERSHPEFWRNLSVFGTILTTIS' A
#
# COMPACT_ATOMS: atom_id res chain seq x y z
N MET A 1 -15.31 19.24 -17.32
CA MET A 1 -15.16 17.80 -17.00
C MET A 1 -14.94 17.72 -15.50
N LYS A 2 -15.89 17.17 -14.73
CA LYS A 2 -15.65 16.82 -13.32
C LYS A 2 -14.73 15.59 -13.37
N GLY A 3 -13.44 15.79 -13.10
CA GLY A 3 -12.51 14.68 -12.95
C GLY A 3 -13.03 13.74 -11.88
N ASP A 4 -12.82 12.44 -12.09
CA ASP A 4 -13.32 11.36 -11.26
C ASP A 4 -12.63 11.36 -9.88
N THR A 5 -13.07 12.26 -8.98
CA THR A 5 -12.49 12.46 -7.65
C THR A 5 -12.62 11.20 -6.79
N GLY A 6 -13.71 10.44 -6.94
CA GLY A 6 -13.95 9.25 -6.14
C GLY A 6 -12.90 8.16 -6.34
N THR A 7 -12.52 7.89 -7.59
CA THR A 7 -11.51 6.86 -7.90
C THR A 7 -10.12 7.29 -7.42
N SER A 8 -9.74 8.56 -7.59
CA SER A 8 -8.47 9.09 -7.08
C SER A 8 -8.38 9.00 -5.55
N ASP A 9 -9.45 9.36 -4.84
CA ASP A 9 -9.50 9.33 -3.38
C ASP A 9 -9.39 7.88 -2.86
N ILE A 10 -10.03 6.91 -3.53
CA ILE A 10 -9.95 5.49 -3.18
C ILE A 10 -8.51 4.96 -3.38
N LEU A 11 -7.85 5.30 -4.48
CA LEU A 11 -6.47 4.88 -4.72
C LEU A 11 -5.49 5.49 -3.72
N GLN A 12 -5.70 6.75 -3.33
CA GLN A 12 -4.88 7.41 -2.32
C GLN A 12 -5.09 6.80 -0.93
N LEU A 13 -6.35 6.44 -0.58
CA LEU A 13 -6.67 5.75 0.65
C LEU A 13 -6.04 4.35 0.69
N ALA A 14 -6.13 3.60 -0.40
CA ALA A 14 -5.51 2.27 -0.52
C ALA A 14 -4.00 2.37 -0.33
N TYR A 15 -3.33 3.27 -1.06
CA TYR A 15 -1.89 3.51 -0.91
C TYR A 15 -1.48 3.86 0.52
N GLY A 16 -2.23 4.75 1.18
CA GLY A 16 -1.95 5.12 2.58
C GLY A 16 -2.17 3.96 3.57
N THR A 17 -3.14 3.10 3.29
CA THR A 17 -3.42 1.91 4.12
C THR A 17 -2.28 0.91 4.04
N GLU A 18 -1.71 0.64 2.86
CA GLU A 18 -0.56 -0.27 2.73
C GLU A 18 0.68 0.27 3.45
N GLN A 19 0.93 1.59 3.38
CA GLN A 19 2.04 2.21 4.10
C GLN A 19 1.87 2.07 5.62
N LEU A 20 0.64 2.21 6.12
CA LEU A 20 0.34 2.03 7.54
C LEU A 20 0.48 0.58 7.97
N ALA A 21 0.01 -0.38 7.16
CA ALA A 21 0.14 -1.81 7.43
C ALA A 21 1.60 -2.24 7.51
N MET A 22 2.42 -1.80 6.54
CA MET A 22 3.87 -2.04 6.54
C MET A 22 4.54 -1.53 7.83
N GLU A 23 4.27 -0.28 8.23
CA GLU A 23 4.85 0.28 9.46
C GLU A 23 4.36 -0.46 10.71
N LEU A 24 3.09 -0.85 10.77
CA LEU A 24 2.52 -1.61 11.88
C LEU A 24 3.21 -2.96 12.03
N TYR A 25 3.35 -3.73 10.94
CA TYR A 25 4.00 -5.04 10.96
C TYR A 25 5.48 -4.93 11.32
N ARG A 26 6.16 -3.90 10.81
CA ARG A 26 7.55 -3.62 11.21
C ARG A 26 7.67 -3.33 12.70
N GLN A 27 6.79 -2.51 13.27
CA GLN A 27 6.79 -2.23 14.71
C GLN A 27 6.51 -3.48 15.52
N PHE A 28 5.52 -4.29 15.10
CA PHE A 28 5.19 -5.54 15.77
C PHE A 28 6.38 -6.50 15.77
N SER A 29 7.13 -6.61 14.66
CA SER A 29 8.33 -7.46 14.62
C SER A 29 9.36 -7.12 15.70
N GLY A 30 9.45 -5.84 16.10
CA GLY A 30 10.37 -5.37 17.14
C GLY A 30 9.84 -5.50 18.57
N MET A 31 8.58 -5.89 18.76
CA MET A 31 7.95 -6.03 20.08
C MET A 31 8.05 -7.45 20.67
N TRP A 32 8.45 -8.43 19.87
CA TRP A 32 8.49 -9.84 20.30
C TRP A 32 9.92 -10.27 20.64
N GLU A 33 10.07 -10.93 21.78
CA GLU A 33 11.32 -11.61 22.17
C GLU A 33 11.50 -12.95 21.46
N ASP A 34 10.38 -13.56 21.03
CA ASP A 34 10.37 -14.79 20.25
C ASP A 34 10.75 -14.49 18.80
N GLU A 35 11.85 -15.11 18.35
CA GLU A 35 12.42 -14.90 17.03
C GLU A 35 11.51 -15.40 15.90
N GLU A 36 10.73 -16.46 16.12
CA GLU A 36 9.78 -16.99 15.14
C GLU A 36 8.62 -16.01 14.92
N PHE A 37 8.08 -15.44 16.00
CA PHE A 37 7.05 -14.40 15.91
C PHE A 37 7.60 -13.10 15.32
N SER A 38 8.81 -12.69 15.68
CA SER A 38 9.47 -11.54 15.07
C SER A 38 9.66 -11.72 13.56
N HIS A 39 10.07 -12.93 13.14
CA HIS A 39 10.22 -13.29 11.73
C HIS A 39 8.89 -13.20 10.99
N PHE A 40 7.83 -13.78 11.54
CA PHE A 40 6.49 -13.76 10.96
C PHE A 40 6.03 -12.34 10.65
N TRP A 41 6.12 -11.41 11.62
CA TRP A 41 5.72 -10.01 11.39
C TRP A 41 6.61 -9.28 10.39
N ARG A 42 7.90 -9.62 10.32
CA ARG A 42 8.81 -9.05 9.34
C ARG A 42 8.46 -9.51 7.92
N GLU A 43 8.09 -10.76 7.73
CA GLU A 43 7.63 -11.26 6.42
C GLU A 43 6.38 -10.52 5.94
N PHE A 44 5.39 -10.34 6.81
CA PHE A 44 4.20 -9.54 6.51
C PHE A 44 4.55 -8.09 6.12
N SER A 45 5.48 -7.46 6.85
CA SER A 45 5.94 -6.11 6.47
C SER A 45 6.59 -6.05 5.09
N GLU A 46 7.32 -7.09 4.68
CA GLU A 46 7.98 -7.12 3.36
C GLU A 46 6.99 -7.43 2.23
N GLU A 47 5.95 -8.22 2.48
CA GLU A 47 4.86 -8.43 1.49
C GLU A 47 4.18 -7.10 1.13
N GLU A 48 3.83 -6.31 2.15
CA GLU A 48 3.18 -5.01 1.99
C GLU A 48 4.02 -4.00 1.22
N ARG A 49 5.35 -4.19 1.14
CA ARG A 49 6.24 -3.26 0.42
C ARG A 49 5.93 -3.17 -1.07
N SER A 50 5.39 -4.24 -1.66
CA SER A 50 5.11 -4.32 -3.10
C SER A 50 3.76 -3.70 -3.50
N HIS A 51 2.80 -3.61 -2.57
CA HIS A 51 1.45 -3.14 -2.83
C HIS A 51 1.36 -1.63 -3.17
N PRO A 52 2.12 -0.72 -2.50
CA PRO A 52 2.15 0.70 -2.84
C PRO A 52 2.55 0.97 -4.29
N GLU A 53 3.46 0.18 -4.86
CA GLU A 53 3.87 0.32 -6.27
C GLU A 53 2.75 -0.07 -7.23
N PHE A 54 1.99 -1.13 -6.90
CA PHE A 54 0.79 -1.52 -7.64
C PHE A 54 -0.24 -0.38 -7.68
N TRP A 55 -0.57 0.20 -6.52
CA TRP A 55 -1.53 1.30 -6.44
C TRP A 55 -1.05 2.56 -7.17
N ARG A 56 0.24 2.89 -7.06
CA ARG A 56 0.84 4.01 -7.80
C ARG A 56 0.72 3.79 -9.30
N ASN A 57 1.06 2.60 -9.79
CA ASN A 57 0.98 2.27 -11.20
C ASN A 57 -0.46 2.33 -11.70
N LEU A 58 -1.42 1.80 -10.94
CA LEU A 58 -2.83 1.84 -11.28
C LEU A 58 -3.37 3.29 -11.40
N SER A 59 -2.93 4.20 -10.53
CA SER A 59 -3.29 5.62 -10.61
C SER A 59 -2.76 6.29 -11.90
N VAL A 60 -1.54 5.95 -12.31
CA VAL A 60 -0.92 6.47 -13.54
C VAL A 60 -1.64 5.92 -14.77
N PHE A 61 -1.92 4.61 -14.81
CA PHE A 61 -2.64 4.00 -15.93
C PHE A 61 -4.10 4.49 -16.05
N GLY A 62 -4.82 4.66 -14.93
CA GLY A 62 -6.17 5.22 -14.93
C GLY A 62 -6.22 6.65 -15.46
N THR A 63 -5.19 7.46 -15.17
CA THR A 63 -5.04 8.82 -15.70
C THR A 63 -4.75 8.81 -17.21
N ILE A 64 -3.91 7.89 -17.68
CA ILE A 64 -3.57 7.77 -19.10
C ILE A 64 -4.79 7.36 -19.95
N LEU A 65 -5.56 6.37 -19.50
CA LEU A 65 -6.74 5.89 -20.24
C LEU A 65 -7.85 6.95 -20.36
N THR A 66 -8.04 7.77 -19.32
CA THR A 66 -9.01 8.88 -19.33
C THR A 66 -8.56 10.09 -20.14
N THR A 67 -7.25 10.23 -20.40
CA THR A 67 -6.70 11.34 -21.20
C THR A 67 -6.68 11.05 -22.70
N ILE A 68 -6.68 9.77 -23.10
CA ILE A 68 -6.60 9.34 -24.52
C ILE A 68 -8.00 8.98 -25.10
N SER A 69 -9.03 8.85 -24.25
CA SER A 69 -10.43 8.58 -24.65
C SER A 69 -11.22 9.88 -24.85
#